data_AF-A0A2E7IRW0-F1
#
_entry.id   AF-A0A2E7IRW0-F1
#
_cell.length_a   1.000
_cell.length_b   1.000
_cell.length_c   1.000
_cell.angle_alpha   90.00
_cell.angle_beta   90.00
_cell.angle_gamma   90.00
#
_symmetry.space_group_name_H-M   'P 1'
#
loop_
_entity.id
_entity.type
_entity.pdbx_description
1 polymer ?
#
loop_
_entity_poly.entity_id
_entity_poly.type
_entity_poly.pdbx_seq_one_letter_code
_entity_poly.pdbx_strand_id
1 'polypeptide(L)'
;MGYARNRLLVVFPLILLLLLLVAGVAGADSMENPGDDSLPVVKLSPQIREQDRDRQYYQALDCRELGQADARSDAEKRWLGERKAACLERYRAFSPRSFQQ
;
A
#
# COMPACT_ATOMS: atom_id res chain seq x y z
N MET A 1 44.51 18.85 32.43
CA MET A 1 43.84 17.94 31.47
C MET A 1 42.89 18.75 30.58
N GLY A 2 43.33 19.23 29.41
CA GLY A 2 42.52 20.15 28.59
C GLY A 2 42.59 19.96 27.07
N TYR A 3 43.43 19.03 26.58
CA TYR A 3 43.68 18.88 25.13
C TYR A 3 42.79 17.83 24.44
N ALA A 4 42.10 16.98 25.19
CA ALA A 4 41.26 15.91 24.62
C ALA A 4 39.88 16.39 24.16
N ARG A 5 39.34 17.45 24.79
CA ARG A 5 37.97 17.94 24.55
C ARG A 5 37.85 18.79 23.28
N ASN A 6 38.94 19.43 22.84
CA ASN A 6 38.98 20.25 21.64
C ASN A 6 39.16 19.44 20.34
N ARG A 7 39.68 18.21 20.40
CA ARG A 7 39.82 17.35 19.20
C ARG A 7 38.47 16.82 18.71
N LEU A 8 37.56 16.48 19.62
CA LEU A 8 36.22 15.98 19.26
C LEU A 8 35.33 17.05 18.60
N LEU A 9 35.47 18.32 18.99
CA LEU A 9 34.67 19.42 18.45
C LEU A 9 35.09 19.85 17.04
N VAL A 10 36.32 19.55 16.60
CA VAL A 10 36.85 19.90 15.27
C VAL A 10 36.68 18.76 14.25
N VAL A 11 36.61 17.51 14.72
CA VAL A 11 36.42 16.34 13.83
C VAL A 11 35.01 16.31 13.24
N PHE A 12 34.00 16.70 14.02
CA PHE A 12 32.60 16.70 13.57
C PHE A 12 32.32 17.61 12.35
N PRO A 13 32.76 18.89 12.31
CA PRO A 13 32.55 19.74 11.14
C PRO A 13 33.38 19.29 9.92
N LEU A 14 34.55 18.66 10.14
CA LEU A 14 35.39 18.14 9.06
C LEU A 14 34.75 16.94 8.36
N ILE A 15 34.13 16.03 9.12
CA ILE A 15 33.38 14.89 8.57
C ILE A 15 32.14 15.37 7.79
N LEU A 16 31.42 16.37 8.34
CA LEU A 16 30.24 16.94 7.67
C LEU A 16 30.62 17.61 6.33
N LEU A 17 31.73 18.35 6.30
CA LEU A 17 32.24 18.99 5.07
C LEU A 17 32.62 17.95 4.01
N LEU A 18 33.23 16.83 4.43
CA LEU A 18 33.65 15.76 3.54
C LEU A 18 32.44 15.03 2.92
N LEU A 19 31.38 14.81 3.70
CA LEU A 19 30.11 14.22 3.23
C LEU A 19 29.41 15.12 2.20
N LEU A 20 29.40 16.44 2.41
CA LEU A 20 28.81 17.40 1.47
C LEU A 20 29.57 17.47 0.14
N LEU A 21 30.90 17.33 0.17
CA LEU A 21 31.75 17.31 -1.02
C LEU A 21 31.49 16.09 -1.92
N VAL A 22 31.23 14.92 -1.33
CA VAL A 22 30.94 13.68 -2.08
C VAL A 22 29.52 13.71 -2.69
N ALA A 23 28.56 14.35 -2.02
CA ALA A 23 27.19 14.46 -2.53
C ALA A 23 27.05 15.46 -3.72
N GLY A 24 27.97 16.41 -3.86
CA GLY A 24 27.89 17.47 -4.87
C GLY A 24 28.33 17.07 -6.30
N VAL A 25 29.00 15.93 -6.49
CA VAL A 25 29.57 15.54 -7.80
C VAL A 25 28.70 14.54 -8.58
N ALA A 26 27.61 14.04 -8.00
CA ALA A 26 26.77 13.02 -8.65
C ALA A 26 25.64 13.58 -9.54
N GLY A 27 25.58 14.91 -9.78
CA GLY A 27 24.40 15.55 -10.36
C GLY A 27 24.66 16.64 -11.39
N ALA A 28 25.79 16.63 -12.10
CA ALA A 28 26.09 17.64 -13.12
C ALA A 28 26.68 17.03 -14.40
N ASP A 29 25.99 16.03 -14.95
CA ASP A 29 26.11 15.69 -16.37
C ASP A 29 24.70 15.69 -16.97
N SER A 30 24.24 16.87 -17.36
CA SER A 30 23.16 17.01 -18.33
C SER A 30 23.73 17.77 -19.53
N MET A 31 24.20 16.97 -20.46
CA MET A 31 24.63 17.35 -21.80
C MET A 31 23.42 17.90 -22.56
N GLU A 32 23.43 19.20 -22.83
CA GLU A 32 22.45 19.86 -23.67
C GLU A 32 22.67 19.43 -25.13
N ASN A 33 21.75 18.63 -25.67
CA ASN A 33 21.68 18.30 -27.08
C ASN A 33 20.32 18.74 -27.62
N PRO A 34 20.23 19.83 -28.42
CA PRO A 34 18.98 20.33 -28.95
C PRO A 34 18.65 19.55 -30.21
N GLY A 35 17.96 18.42 -30.06
CA GLY A 35 17.57 17.64 -31.23
C GLY A 35 16.92 16.31 -30.92
N ASP A 36 15.83 16.31 -30.16
CA ASP A 36 14.68 15.41 -30.36
C ASP A 36 13.60 15.78 -29.32
N ASP A 37 12.53 16.46 -29.73
CA ASP A 37 11.37 16.79 -28.87
C ASP A 37 10.48 15.54 -28.62
N SER A 38 11.09 14.36 -28.50
CA SER A 38 10.38 13.13 -28.16
C SER A 38 10.47 12.91 -26.64
N LEU A 39 9.54 13.54 -25.92
CA LEU A 39 9.37 13.27 -24.48
C LEU A 39 9.13 11.77 -24.28
N PRO A 40 9.86 11.10 -23.38
CA PRO A 40 9.76 9.66 -23.21
C PRO A 40 8.35 9.28 -22.74
N VAL A 41 7.61 8.55 -23.58
CA VAL A 41 6.29 8.01 -23.23
C VAL A 41 6.48 6.87 -22.23
N VAL A 42 6.35 7.18 -20.94
CA VAL A 42 6.43 6.17 -19.88
C VAL A 42 5.11 5.41 -19.81
N LYS A 43 5.14 4.13 -20.16
CA LYS A 43 3.99 3.21 -19.98
C LYS A 43 3.83 2.89 -18.49
N LEU A 44 2.90 3.56 -17.83
CA LEU A 44 2.48 3.23 -16.47
C LEU A 44 1.40 2.14 -16.53
N SER A 45 1.76 0.91 -16.19
CA SER A 45 0.77 -0.13 -15.90
C SER A 45 0.26 0.05 -14.46
N PRO A 46 -1.05 -0.08 -14.22
CA PRO A 46 -1.59 0.00 -12.86
C PRO A 46 -1.07 -1.16 -12.03
N GLN A 47 -0.42 -0.84 -10.91
CA GLN A 47 -0.03 -1.83 -9.91
C GLN A 47 -1.30 -2.26 -9.16
N ILE A 48 -1.87 -3.40 -9.55
CA ILE A 48 -2.99 -4.01 -8.83
C ILE A 48 -2.44 -4.55 -7.51
N ARG A 49 -2.86 -3.96 -6.39
CA ARG A 49 -2.60 -4.54 -5.07
C ARG A 49 -3.61 -5.65 -4.83
N GLU A 50 -3.13 -6.88 -4.74
CA GLU A 50 -3.94 -7.98 -4.22
C GLU A 50 -4.02 -7.82 -2.70
N GLN A 51 -5.24 -7.59 -2.21
CA GLN A 51 -5.52 -7.61 -0.79
C GLN A 51 -5.80 -9.06 -0.43
N ASP A 52 -4.98 -9.62 0.46
CA ASP A 52 -5.17 -10.97 0.97
C ASP A 52 -6.47 -11.00 1.79
N ARG A 53 -7.52 -11.59 1.19
CA ARG A 53 -8.87 -11.67 1.76
C ARG A 53 -9.12 -13.11 2.16
N ASP A 54 -8.71 -13.41 3.38
CA ASP A 54 -8.92 -14.70 4.00
C ASP A 54 -10.36 -14.83 4.52
N ARG A 55 -10.66 -15.98 5.13
CA ARG A 55 -11.97 -16.23 5.75
C ARG A 55 -12.30 -15.21 6.84
N GLN A 56 -11.29 -14.75 7.57
CA GLN A 56 -11.44 -13.90 8.74
C GLN A 56 -11.86 -12.48 8.35
N TYR A 57 -11.35 -11.98 7.22
CA TYR A 57 -11.84 -10.75 6.58
C TYR A 57 -13.36 -10.75 6.42
N TYR A 58 -13.94 -11.80 5.83
CA TYR A 58 -15.40 -11.87 5.63
C TYR A 58 -16.20 -12.04 6.92
N GLN A 59 -15.61 -12.67 7.95
CA GLN A 59 -16.27 -12.81 9.26
C GLN A 59 -16.38 -11.48 9.99
N ALA A 60 -15.39 -10.61 9.84
CA ALA A 60 -15.34 -9.30 10.49
C ALA A 60 -16.31 -8.27 9.89
N LEU A 61 -16.78 -8.47 8.65
CA LEU A 61 -17.72 -7.56 8.00
C LEU A 61 -19.09 -7.55 8.68
N ASP A 62 -19.66 -6.36 8.80
CA ASP A 62 -21.03 -6.18 9.27
C ASP A 62 -22.03 -6.65 8.21
N CYS A 63 -23.21 -7.11 8.64
CA CYS A 63 -24.24 -7.62 7.73
C CYS A 63 -24.64 -6.61 6.64
N ARG A 64 -24.58 -5.31 6.93
CA ARG A 64 -24.88 -4.23 5.99
C ARG A 64 -23.82 -4.13 4.87
N GLU A 65 -22.57 -4.42 5.20
CA GLU A 65 -21.42 -4.27 4.30
C GLU A 65 -21.27 -5.47 3.36
N LEU A 66 -21.79 -6.64 3.74
CA LEU A 66 -21.75 -7.87 2.93
C LEU A 66 -22.38 -7.72 1.54
N GLY A 67 -23.33 -6.80 1.36
CA GLY A 67 -23.95 -6.53 0.07
C GLY A 67 -22.98 -5.91 -0.96
N GLN A 68 -21.97 -5.19 -0.47
CA GLN A 68 -20.97 -4.49 -1.30
C GLN A 68 -19.64 -5.24 -1.36
N ALA A 69 -19.46 -6.27 -0.51
CA ALA A 69 -18.26 -7.08 -0.49
C ALA A 69 -18.13 -7.92 -1.78
N ASP A 70 -16.94 -7.88 -2.36
CA ASP A 70 -16.54 -8.63 -3.55
C ASP A 70 -15.79 -9.92 -3.18
N ALA A 71 -15.82 -10.89 -4.09
CA ALA A 71 -15.13 -12.18 -3.97
C ALA A 71 -14.56 -12.61 -5.32
N ARG A 72 -13.24 -12.81 -5.36
CA ARG A 72 -12.48 -13.02 -6.60
C ARG A 72 -12.17 -14.50 -6.86
N SER A 73 -11.95 -15.27 -5.81
CA SER A 73 -11.75 -16.72 -5.90
C SER A 73 -13.00 -17.53 -5.49
N ASP A 74 -13.04 -18.81 -5.84
CA ASP A 74 -14.15 -19.69 -5.43
C ASP A 74 -14.16 -19.96 -3.92
N ALA A 75 -13.00 -19.86 -3.25
CA ALA A 75 -12.92 -19.90 -1.80
C ALA A 75 -13.58 -18.67 -1.16
N GLU A 76 -13.24 -17.48 -1.66
CA GLU A 76 -13.87 -16.22 -1.22
C GLU A 76 -15.38 -16.22 -1.44
N LYS A 77 -15.85 -16.71 -2.61
CA LYS A 77 -17.29 -16.80 -2.91
C LYS A 77 -18.02 -17.67 -1.89
N ARG A 78 -17.41 -18.81 -1.49
CA ARG A 78 -17.97 -19.67 -0.44
C ARG A 78 -18.03 -18.97 0.91
N TRP A 79 -16.94 -18.34 1.35
CA TRP A 79 -16.91 -17.63 2.64
C TRP A 79 -17.91 -16.46 2.69
N LEU A 80 -17.98 -15.68 1.61
CA LEU A 80 -18.95 -14.59 1.49
C LEU A 80 -20.40 -15.11 1.48
N GLY A 81 -20.66 -16.22 0.78
CA GLY A 81 -21.96 -16.89 0.75
C GLY A 81 -22.40 -17.40 2.13
N GLU A 82 -21.51 -18.12 2.83
CA GLU A 82 -21.72 -18.58 4.21
C GLU A 82 -22.10 -17.41 5.13
N ARG A 83 -21.35 -16.30 5.02
CA ARG A 83 -21.58 -15.12 5.86
C ARG A 83 -22.91 -14.43 5.54
N LYS A 84 -23.26 -14.29 4.26
CA LYS A 84 -24.55 -13.74 3.81
C LYS A 84 -25.73 -14.57 4.34
N ALA A 85 -25.65 -15.89 4.20
CA ALA A 85 -26.68 -16.80 4.71
C ALA A 85 -26.86 -16.66 6.24
N ALA A 86 -25.76 -16.62 6.99
CA ALA A 86 -25.80 -16.43 8.44
C ALA A 86 -26.45 -15.08 8.85
N CYS A 87 -26.22 -14.01 8.09
CA CYS A 87 -26.90 -12.73 8.33
C CYS A 87 -28.40 -12.80 8.02
N LEU A 88 -28.80 -13.43 6.92
CA LEU A 88 -30.21 -13.54 6.53
C LEU A 88 -31.01 -14.38 7.53
N GLU A 89 -30.40 -15.43 8.10
CA GLU A 89 -31.06 -16.27 9.11
C GLU A 89 -31.54 -15.44 10.32
N ARG A 90 -30.78 -14.41 10.71
CA ARG A 90 -31.15 -13.50 11.80
C ARG A 90 -32.43 -12.70 11.50
N TYR A 91 -32.73 -12.46 10.22
CA TYR A 91 -33.92 -11.74 9.79
C TYR A 91 -35.04 -12.66 9.29
N ARG A 92 -34.87 -13.98 9.36
CA ARG A 92 -35.83 -14.96 8.85
C ARG A 92 -37.21 -14.85 9.52
N ALA A 93 -37.25 -14.45 10.79
CA ALA A 93 -38.50 -14.19 11.51
C ALA A 93 -39.33 -13.04 10.90
N PHE A 94 -38.69 -12.15 10.16
CA PHE A 94 -39.31 -10.99 9.51
C PHE A 94 -39.45 -11.16 7.99
N SER A 95 -38.96 -12.28 7.42
CA SER A 95 -39.08 -12.53 5.99
C SER A 95 -40.47 -13.09 5.64
N PRO A 96 -41.07 -12.67 4.51
CA PRO A 96 -42.32 -13.26 4.04
C PRO A 96 -42.13 -14.77 3.81
N ARG A 97 -43.18 -15.57 4.07
CA ARG A 97 -43.13 -17.04 3.93
C ARG A 97 -42.73 -17.51 2.52
N SER A 98 -42.92 -16.69 1.50
CA SER A 98 -42.45 -16.96 0.13
C SER A 98 -40.93 -17.04 0.00
N PHE A 99 -40.16 -16.47 0.93
CA PHE A 99 -38.69 -16.48 0.95
C PHE A 99 -38.11 -17.51 1.92
N GLN A 100 -38.94 -18.38 2.50
CA GLN A 100 -38.53 -19.36 3.52
C GLN A 100 -38.36 -20.78 2.98
N GLN A 101 -38.53 -20.99 1.66
CA GLN A 101 -38.45 -22.29 0.98
C GLN A 101 -37.02 -22.77 0.79
#